data_AF-A0A329UM19-F1
#
_entry.id   AF-A0A329UM19-F1
#
_cell.length_a   1.000
_cell.length_b   1.000
_cell.length_c   1.000
_cell.angle_alpha   90.00
_cell.angle_beta   90.00
_cell.angle_gamma   90.00
#
_symmetry.space_group_name_H-M   'P 1'
#
loop_
_entity.id
_entity.type
_entity.pdbx_description
1 polymer ?
#
loop_
_entity_poly.entity_id
_entity_poly.type
_entity_poly.pdbx_seq_one_letter_code
_entity_poly.pdbx_strand_id
1 'polypeptide(L)'
;MKMFKKLMAVALAGVMAMAVLTGCGSSLNEKEVIAVINDAIKSPLAKVVEDETGEKNVEITFKAADSELKDKTKAVAGIVEEKIGEKDTIDTILKGKKDAILDALAGKDRKDTNMYLVSYATKVKYDSKLFNTLNEGINALEIAQNITKNVVIHASTEIGDYETKGTGMMAFQDVTVNGKTYTIVVMKVDMQKKATK
;
A
#
# COMPACT_ATOMS: atom_id res chain seq x y z
N MET A 1 -2.57 -48.21 -14.03
CA MET A 1 -2.00 -46.88 -14.36
C MET A 1 -3.03 -45.81 -14.81
N LYS A 2 -4.35 -46.03 -14.68
CA LYS A 2 -5.38 -45.05 -15.12
C LYS A 2 -5.91 -44.12 -14.01
N MET A 3 -5.74 -44.51 -12.74
CA MET A 3 -6.31 -43.78 -11.59
C MET A 3 -5.33 -42.78 -10.96
N PHE A 4 -4.01 -42.99 -11.10
CA PHE A 4 -2.98 -42.06 -10.60
C PHE A 4 -2.87 -40.77 -11.41
N LYS A 5 -3.21 -40.81 -12.70
CA LYS A 5 -3.23 -39.60 -13.55
C LYS A 5 -4.42 -38.67 -13.23
N LYS A 6 -5.50 -39.20 -12.65
CA LYS A 6 -6.67 -38.39 -12.25
C LYS A 6 -6.42 -37.62 -10.95
N LEU A 7 -5.64 -38.16 -10.02
CA LEU A 7 -5.27 -37.47 -8.77
C LEU A 7 -4.30 -36.30 -9.02
N MET A 8 -3.41 -36.41 -10.01
CA MET A 8 -2.52 -35.30 -10.39
C MET A 8 -3.27 -34.09 -10.98
N ALA A 9 -4.38 -34.32 -11.69
CA ALA A 9 -5.22 -33.25 -12.23
C ALA A 9 -6.08 -32.56 -11.16
N VAL A 10 -6.53 -33.31 -10.14
CA VAL A 10 -7.33 -32.77 -9.02
C VAL A 10 -6.47 -31.97 -8.03
N ALA A 11 -5.19 -32.32 -7.88
CA ALA A 11 -4.25 -31.51 -7.10
C ALA A 11 -3.99 -30.12 -7.73
N LEU A 12 -3.97 -30.02 -9.07
CA LEU A 12 -3.69 -28.76 -9.77
C LEU A 12 -4.92 -27.82 -9.81
N ALA A 13 -6.14 -28.36 -9.86
CA ALA A 13 -7.37 -27.56 -9.78
C ALA A 13 -7.78 -27.20 -8.34
N GLY A 14 -7.31 -27.94 -7.33
CA GLY A 14 -7.62 -27.69 -5.92
C GLY A 14 -6.95 -26.43 -5.34
N VAL A 15 -5.80 -26.01 -5.89
CA VAL A 15 -5.08 -24.82 -5.41
C VAL A 15 -5.81 -23.53 -5.82
N MET A 16 -6.47 -23.51 -6.98
CA MET A 16 -7.22 -22.33 -7.42
C MET A 16 -8.52 -22.12 -6.61
N ALA A 17 -9.18 -23.19 -6.14
CA ALA A 17 -10.38 -23.05 -5.31
C ALA A 17 -10.08 -22.62 -3.86
N MET A 18 -8.91 -22.95 -3.32
CA MET A 18 -8.49 -22.49 -1.99
C MET A 18 -8.14 -20.98 -1.96
N ALA A 19 -7.75 -20.39 -3.10
CA ALA A 19 -7.53 -18.95 -3.21
C ALA A 19 -8.84 -18.13 -3.20
N VAL A 20 -9.99 -18.77 -3.47
CA VAL A 20 -11.31 -18.10 -3.45
C VAL A 20 -11.93 -18.15 -2.05
N LEU A 21 -11.56 -19.14 -1.22
CA LEU A 21 -12.13 -19.33 0.13
C LEU A 21 -11.49 -18.47 1.22
N THR A 22 -10.46 -17.67 0.91
CA THR A 22 -9.89 -16.65 1.82
C THR A 22 -10.66 -15.31 1.79
N GLY A 23 -11.71 -15.21 0.99
CA GLY A 23 -12.64 -14.09 1.02
C GLY A 23 -13.35 -13.95 2.37
N CYS A 24 -13.34 -12.73 2.92
CA CYS A 24 -14.03 -12.29 4.14
C CYS A 24 -13.41 -12.62 5.51
N GLY A 25 -12.10 -12.79 5.61
CA GLY A 25 -11.40 -12.35 6.82
C GLY A 25 -11.55 -10.81 6.91
N SER A 26 -12.20 -10.31 7.98
CA SER A 26 -12.59 -8.91 8.17
C SER A 26 -11.64 -7.93 7.48
N SER A 27 -12.18 -7.11 6.58
CA SER A 27 -11.46 -5.99 5.97
C SER A 27 -10.76 -5.18 7.07
N LEU A 28 -9.51 -4.80 6.81
CA LEU A 28 -8.74 -3.90 7.68
C LEU A 28 -9.63 -2.70 8.07
N ASN A 29 -9.66 -2.35 9.36
CA ASN A 29 -10.46 -1.21 9.81
C ASN A 29 -9.72 0.08 9.45
N GLU A 30 -9.98 0.60 8.25
CA GLU A 30 -9.28 1.77 7.69
C GLU A 30 -9.23 2.94 8.67
N LYS A 31 -10.35 3.19 9.38
CA LYS A 31 -10.46 4.27 10.35
C LYS A 31 -9.51 4.09 11.53
N GLU A 32 -9.44 2.86 12.06
CA GLU A 32 -8.55 2.55 13.18
C GLU A 32 -7.09 2.61 12.77
N VAL A 33 -6.74 2.09 11.59
CA VAL A 33 -5.36 2.18 11.08
C VAL A 33 -4.94 3.62 10.85
N ILE A 34 -5.79 4.46 10.26
CA ILE A 34 -5.52 5.89 10.12
C ILE A 34 -5.33 6.56 11.49
N ALA A 35 -6.17 6.21 12.48
CA ALA A 35 -6.05 6.74 13.84
C ALA A 35 -4.71 6.35 14.47
N VAL A 36 -4.33 5.07 14.41
CA VAL A 36 -3.03 4.59 14.94
C VAL A 36 -1.86 5.25 14.22
N ILE A 37 -1.91 5.38 12.90
CA ILE A 37 -0.85 6.06 12.13
C ILE A 37 -0.74 7.52 12.60
N ASN A 38 -1.86 8.21 12.76
CA ASN A 38 -1.85 9.59 13.22
C ASN A 38 -1.40 9.72 14.68
N ASP A 39 -1.73 8.79 15.56
CA ASP A 39 -1.42 8.96 16.98
C ASP A 39 0.01 8.52 17.32
N ALA A 40 0.52 7.49 16.64
CA ALA A 40 1.75 6.81 17.06
C ALA A 40 2.81 6.62 15.96
N ILE A 41 2.47 6.73 14.67
CA ILE A 41 3.34 6.28 13.57
C ILE A 41 3.52 7.34 12.47
N LYS A 42 3.30 8.61 12.78
CA LYS A 42 3.52 9.73 11.85
C LYS A 42 4.99 9.93 11.49
N SER A 43 5.90 9.61 12.41
CA SER A 43 7.33 9.94 12.27
C SER A 43 8.03 9.27 11.07
N PRO A 44 7.85 7.95 10.80
CA PRO A 44 8.38 7.32 9.59
C PRO A 44 7.91 7.97 8.29
N LEU A 45 6.62 8.36 8.24
CA LEU A 45 6.01 9.02 7.09
C LEU A 45 6.56 10.43 6.88
N ALA A 46 6.60 11.21 7.95
CA ALA A 46 7.18 12.55 7.95
C ALA A 46 8.63 12.50 7.45
N LYS A 47 9.43 11.56 7.95
CA LYS A 47 10.83 11.42 7.53
C LYS A 47 10.98 11.17 6.03
N VAL A 48 10.13 10.35 5.41
CA VAL A 48 10.19 10.17 3.95
C VAL A 48 9.86 11.47 3.22
N VAL A 49 8.89 12.24 3.71
CA VAL A 49 8.59 13.55 3.11
C VAL A 49 9.74 14.54 3.30
N GLU A 50 10.38 14.57 4.47
CA GLU A 50 11.58 15.38 4.72
C GLU A 50 12.73 15.00 3.77
N ASP A 51 12.99 13.70 3.60
CA ASP A 51 14.05 13.19 2.73
C ASP A 51 13.81 13.58 1.25
N GLU A 52 12.56 13.57 0.79
CA GLU A 52 12.20 13.90 -0.60
C GLU A 52 12.06 15.41 -0.87
N THR A 53 11.67 16.23 0.13
CA THR A 53 11.39 17.67 -0.04
C THR A 53 12.48 18.59 0.50
N GLY A 54 13.32 18.07 1.41
CA GLY A 54 14.25 18.86 2.21
C GLY A 54 13.59 19.71 3.31
N GLU A 55 12.27 19.59 3.50
CA GLU A 55 11.55 20.22 4.61
C GLU A 55 11.98 19.60 5.95
N LYS A 56 11.88 20.34 7.06
CA LYS A 56 12.26 19.87 8.39
C LYS A 56 11.10 19.99 9.36
N ASN A 57 10.99 19.02 10.27
CA ASN A 57 9.91 18.91 11.24
C ASN A 57 8.54 18.80 10.57
N VAL A 58 8.46 17.97 9.53
CA VAL A 58 7.21 17.74 8.79
C VAL A 58 6.21 17.06 9.70
N GLU A 59 5.00 17.61 9.79
CA GLU A 59 3.87 16.97 10.44
C GLU A 59 2.75 16.75 9.42
N ILE A 60 2.25 15.52 9.33
CA ILE A 60 1.18 15.16 8.39
C ILE A 60 0.06 14.49 9.17
N THR A 61 -1.16 14.96 8.92
CA THR A 61 -2.39 14.31 9.40
C THR A 61 -3.11 13.67 8.24
N PHE A 62 -3.29 12.36 8.32
CA PHE A 62 -4.00 11.58 7.31
C PHE A 62 -5.50 11.48 7.61
N LYS A 63 -6.31 11.52 6.56
CA LYS A 63 -7.74 11.19 6.61
C LYS A 63 -8.08 10.09 5.60
N ALA A 64 -9.31 9.60 5.66
CA ALA A 64 -9.81 8.66 4.66
C ALA A 64 -9.83 9.31 3.26
N ALA A 65 -9.51 8.50 2.26
CA ALA A 65 -9.49 8.92 0.87
C ALA A 65 -10.85 9.35 0.31
N ASP A 66 -10.79 10.30 -0.62
CA ASP A 66 -11.87 10.61 -1.55
C ASP A 66 -12.03 9.52 -2.63
N SER A 67 -12.99 9.71 -3.54
CA SER A 67 -13.24 8.76 -4.62
C SER A 67 -12.07 8.66 -5.60
N GLU A 68 -11.39 9.77 -5.88
CA GLU A 68 -10.27 9.80 -6.83
C GLU A 68 -9.12 8.92 -6.35
N LEU A 69 -8.69 9.11 -5.11
CA LEU A 69 -7.58 8.32 -4.54
C LEU A 69 -7.98 6.84 -4.37
N LYS A 70 -9.25 6.56 -4.05
CA LYS A 70 -9.76 5.18 -4.02
C LYS A 70 -9.67 4.50 -5.40
N ASP A 71 -10.05 5.19 -6.46
CA ASP A 71 -9.99 4.63 -7.81
C ASP A 71 -8.55 4.44 -8.29
N LYS A 72 -7.65 5.39 -7.98
CA LYS A 72 -6.21 5.21 -8.18
C LYS A 72 -5.66 3.99 -7.43
N THR A 73 -6.11 3.78 -6.19
CA THR A 73 -5.68 2.64 -5.37
C THR A 73 -6.17 1.30 -5.93
N LYS A 74 -7.40 1.25 -6.46
CA LYS A 74 -7.90 0.08 -7.21
C LYS A 74 -7.05 -0.19 -8.45
N ALA A 75 -6.64 0.84 -9.18
CA ALA A 75 -5.76 0.68 -10.34
C ALA A 75 -4.40 0.10 -9.92
N VAL A 76 -3.80 0.61 -8.83
CA VAL A 76 -2.56 0.06 -8.26
C VAL A 76 -2.73 -1.41 -7.86
N ALA A 77 -3.84 -1.75 -7.20
CA ALA A 77 -4.14 -3.13 -6.84
C ALA A 77 -4.24 -4.05 -8.08
N GLY A 78 -4.93 -3.61 -9.14
CA GLY A 78 -5.00 -4.34 -10.41
C GLY A 78 -3.62 -4.56 -11.05
N ILE A 79 -2.75 -3.54 -10.99
CA ILE A 79 -1.35 -3.66 -11.46
C ILE A 79 -0.61 -4.70 -10.63
N VAL A 80 -0.76 -4.71 -9.30
CA VAL A 80 -0.10 -5.69 -8.43
C VAL A 80 -0.53 -7.11 -8.75
N GLU A 81 -1.81 -7.33 -9.03
CA GLU A 81 -2.38 -8.67 -9.32
C GLU A 81 -2.06 -9.21 -10.72
N GLU A 82 -1.63 -8.36 -11.66
CA GLU A 82 -1.34 -8.78 -13.03
C GLU A 82 -0.11 -9.69 -13.12
N LYS A 83 -0.22 -10.87 -13.75
CA LYS A 83 0.91 -11.77 -14.09
C LYS A 83 1.98 -11.89 -12.99
N ILE A 84 1.61 -12.56 -11.90
CA ILE A 84 2.49 -12.80 -10.75
C ILE A 84 3.33 -14.06 -11.00
N GLY A 85 4.66 -13.97 -10.79
CA GLY A 85 5.53 -15.13 -10.72
C GLY A 85 5.35 -15.89 -9.41
N GLU A 86 5.44 -17.23 -9.44
CA GLU A 86 5.21 -18.10 -8.27
C GLU A 86 6.12 -17.78 -7.07
N LYS A 87 7.29 -17.17 -7.31
CA LYS A 87 8.26 -16.78 -6.29
C LYS A 87 8.22 -15.29 -5.92
N ASP A 88 7.39 -14.51 -6.60
CA ASP A 88 7.32 -13.07 -6.35
C ASP A 88 6.72 -12.80 -4.98
N THR A 89 7.38 -11.93 -4.21
CA THR A 89 6.81 -11.34 -3.01
C THR A 89 6.14 -10.02 -3.36
N ILE A 90 5.23 -9.57 -2.50
CA ILE A 90 4.60 -8.26 -2.66
C ILE A 90 5.64 -7.12 -2.81
N ASP A 91 6.75 -7.17 -2.07
CA ASP A 91 7.86 -6.23 -2.20
C ASP A 91 8.48 -6.24 -3.61
N THR A 92 8.76 -7.43 -4.15
CA THR A 92 9.36 -7.55 -5.49
C THR A 92 8.41 -7.08 -6.59
N ILE A 93 7.10 -7.29 -6.41
CA ILE A 93 6.07 -6.85 -7.36
C ILE A 93 5.97 -5.33 -7.37
N LEU A 94 5.85 -4.72 -6.18
CA LEU A 94 5.71 -3.27 -6.09
C LEU A 94 6.95 -2.55 -6.64
N LYS A 95 8.16 -3.06 -6.36
CA LYS A 95 9.41 -2.53 -6.93
C LYS A 95 9.51 -2.77 -8.44
N GLY A 96 9.21 -3.96 -8.90
CA GLY A 96 9.28 -4.33 -10.32
C GLY A 96 8.26 -3.62 -11.20
N LYS A 97 7.12 -3.21 -10.62
CA LYS A 97 6.04 -2.48 -11.31
C LYS A 97 5.97 -1.01 -10.95
N LYS A 98 7.05 -0.46 -10.34
CA LYS A 98 7.11 0.93 -9.88
C LYS A 98 6.61 1.92 -10.92
N ASP A 99 7.07 1.86 -12.17
CA ASP A 99 6.68 2.83 -13.19
C ASP A 99 5.19 2.76 -13.55
N ALA A 100 4.61 1.57 -13.66
CA ALA A 100 3.18 1.41 -13.92
C ALA A 100 2.33 1.91 -12.75
N ILE A 101 2.79 1.67 -11.52
CA ILE A 101 2.13 2.18 -10.30
C ILE A 101 2.18 3.71 -10.28
N LEU A 102 3.34 4.31 -10.58
CA LEU A 102 3.48 5.76 -10.66
C LEU A 102 2.66 6.37 -11.82
N ASP A 103 2.54 5.68 -12.95
CA ASP A 103 1.64 6.08 -14.06
C ASP A 103 0.19 6.17 -13.58
N ALA A 104 -0.27 5.19 -12.79
CA ALA A 104 -1.63 5.18 -12.25
C ALA A 104 -1.87 6.27 -11.20
N LEU A 105 -0.84 6.63 -10.42
CA LEU A 105 -0.95 7.59 -9.33
C LEU A 105 -0.82 9.05 -9.79
N ALA A 106 0.24 9.33 -10.56
CA ALA A 106 0.68 10.69 -10.89
C ALA A 106 0.66 11.00 -12.39
N GLY A 107 0.20 10.06 -13.21
CA GLY A 107 0.21 10.20 -14.68
C GLY A 107 1.60 9.99 -15.28
N LYS A 108 1.64 9.62 -16.56
CA LYS A 108 2.88 9.32 -17.31
C LYS A 108 3.87 10.48 -17.39
N ASP A 109 3.36 11.71 -17.34
CA ASP A 109 4.17 12.93 -17.37
C ASP A 109 4.76 13.29 -16.00
N ARG A 110 4.36 12.59 -14.93
CA ARG A 110 4.84 12.77 -13.54
C ARG A 110 4.67 14.20 -13.03
N LYS A 111 3.71 14.94 -13.58
CA LYS A 111 3.50 16.36 -13.24
C LYS A 111 2.61 16.60 -12.03
N ASP A 112 1.93 15.58 -11.51
CA ASP A 112 1.21 15.73 -10.24
C ASP A 112 2.22 16.10 -9.15
N THR A 113 1.98 17.25 -8.53
CA THR A 113 2.87 17.84 -7.53
C THR A 113 2.63 17.24 -6.15
N ASN A 114 1.53 16.52 -5.95
CA ASN A 114 1.30 15.78 -4.72
C ASN A 114 2.28 14.61 -4.62
N MET A 115 2.67 14.26 -3.40
CA MET A 115 3.50 13.09 -3.18
C MET A 115 2.61 11.85 -3.02
N TYR A 116 3.02 10.73 -3.61
CA TYR A 116 2.34 9.45 -3.41
C TYR A 116 3.30 8.41 -2.85
N LEU A 117 2.87 7.68 -1.82
CA LEU A 117 3.60 6.56 -1.25
C LEU A 117 2.73 5.31 -1.33
N VAL A 118 3.32 4.19 -1.73
CA VAL A 118 2.65 2.89 -1.73
C VAL A 118 3.30 1.96 -0.72
N SER A 119 2.45 1.37 0.11
CA SER A 119 2.82 0.38 1.11
C SER A 119 1.80 -0.75 1.13
N TYR A 120 1.97 -1.69 2.05
CA TYR A 120 1.01 -2.76 2.27
C TYR A 120 1.04 -3.24 3.72
N ALA A 121 -0.07 -3.86 4.13
CA ALA A 121 -0.16 -4.73 5.31
C ALA A 121 -0.48 -6.16 4.86
N THR A 122 0.09 -7.15 5.54
CA THR A 122 -0.20 -8.56 5.30
C THR A 122 -1.41 -8.94 6.15
N LYS A 123 -2.45 -9.52 5.53
CA LYS A 123 -3.58 -10.04 6.31
C LYS A 123 -3.18 -11.36 6.96
N VAL A 124 -2.94 -11.30 8.26
CA VAL A 124 -2.58 -12.46 9.07
C VAL A 124 -3.70 -12.75 10.07
N LYS A 125 -4.11 -14.02 10.14
CA LYS A 125 -4.91 -14.51 11.26
C LYS A 125 -3.95 -15.08 12.30
N TYR A 126 -4.01 -14.55 13.51
CA TYR A 126 -3.17 -15.01 14.59
C TYR A 126 -3.90 -16.06 15.43
N ASP A 127 -3.18 -17.05 15.96
CA ASP A 127 -3.76 -17.97 16.94
C ASP A 127 -3.94 -17.30 18.30
N SER A 128 -3.14 -16.26 18.59
CA SER A 128 -3.21 -15.49 19.84
C SER A 128 -4.37 -14.50 19.83
N LYS A 129 -5.23 -14.56 20.85
CA LYS A 129 -6.31 -13.59 21.04
C LYS A 129 -5.79 -12.16 21.15
N LEU A 130 -4.67 -11.94 21.85
CA LEU A 130 -4.08 -10.60 22.02
C LEU A 130 -3.64 -10.01 20.67
N PHE A 131 -3.00 -10.80 19.82
CA PHE A 131 -2.56 -10.32 18.50
C PHE A 131 -3.75 -10.01 17.59
N ASN A 132 -4.83 -10.78 17.66
CA ASN A 132 -6.07 -10.42 16.96
C ASN A 132 -6.67 -9.10 17.49
N THR A 133 -6.60 -8.84 18.80
CA THR A 133 -7.03 -7.54 19.37
C THR A 133 -6.17 -6.38 18.89
N LEU A 134 -4.86 -6.59 18.75
CA LEU A 134 -3.88 -5.57 18.35
C LEU A 134 -3.67 -5.50 16.83
N ASN A 135 -4.44 -6.25 16.04
CA ASN A 135 -4.20 -6.46 14.62
C ASN A 135 -4.06 -5.14 13.84
N GLU A 136 -4.92 -4.16 14.11
CA GLU A 136 -4.88 -2.86 13.41
C GLU A 136 -3.61 -2.07 13.74
N GLY A 137 -3.13 -2.15 14.98
CA GLY A 137 -1.85 -1.53 15.36
C GLY A 137 -0.66 -2.21 14.69
N ILE A 138 -0.71 -3.53 14.54
CA ILE A 138 0.31 -4.31 13.82
C ILE A 138 0.30 -3.96 12.33
N ASN A 139 -0.89 -3.89 11.70
CA ASN A 139 -1.06 -3.47 10.31
C ASN A 139 -0.48 -2.06 10.09
N ALA A 140 -0.81 -1.12 10.97
CA ALA A 140 -0.29 0.25 10.92
C ALA A 140 1.24 0.29 11.01
N LEU A 141 1.83 -0.53 11.89
CA LEU A 141 3.28 -0.64 12.03
C LEU A 141 3.93 -1.25 10.78
N GLU A 142 3.36 -2.32 10.22
CA GLU A 142 3.86 -2.94 8.98
C GLU A 142 3.82 -1.93 7.82
N ILE A 143 2.72 -1.18 7.67
CA ILE A 143 2.57 -0.13 6.67
C ILE A 143 3.72 0.89 6.79
N ALA A 144 3.96 1.41 7.99
CA ALA A 144 5.01 2.41 8.19
C ALA A 144 6.43 1.85 7.97
N GLN A 145 6.68 0.63 8.42
CA GLN A 145 7.96 -0.05 8.16
C GLN A 145 8.20 -0.23 6.66
N ASN A 146 7.18 -0.64 5.91
CA ASN A 146 7.31 -0.87 4.49
C ASN A 146 7.51 0.43 3.70
N ILE A 147 6.92 1.55 4.13
CA ILE A 147 7.16 2.86 3.50
C ILE A 147 8.64 3.25 3.55
N THR A 148 9.28 3.07 4.70
CA THR A 148 10.71 3.41 4.88
C THR A 148 11.67 2.53 4.07
N LYS A 149 11.19 1.42 3.49
CA LYS A 149 11.96 0.60 2.55
C LYS A 149 11.88 1.12 1.11
N ASN A 150 11.27 2.30 0.89
CA ASN A 150 11.12 2.99 -0.39
C ASN A 150 10.53 2.08 -1.47
N VAL A 151 9.42 1.42 -1.17
CA VAL A 151 8.84 0.43 -2.09
C VAL A 151 8.37 1.11 -3.39
N VAL A 152 7.50 2.13 -3.28
CA VAL A 152 7.16 3.04 -4.39
C VAL A 152 6.88 4.43 -3.81
N ILE A 153 7.62 5.41 -4.29
CA ILE A 153 7.45 6.83 -3.94
C ILE A 153 7.41 7.63 -5.24
N HIS A 154 6.39 8.48 -5.37
CA HIS A 154 6.31 9.55 -6.35
C HIS A 154 6.65 10.88 -5.68
N ALA A 155 7.65 11.57 -6.21
CA ALA A 155 7.88 12.99 -5.98
C ALA A 155 8.09 13.66 -7.35
N SER A 156 7.47 14.81 -7.57
CA SER A 156 7.65 15.59 -8.80
C SER A 156 9.11 16.03 -8.95
N THR A 157 9.60 16.19 -10.18
CA THR A 157 10.91 16.80 -10.42
C THR A 157 10.99 18.25 -9.92
N GLU A 158 9.84 18.89 -9.74
CA GLU A 158 9.72 20.25 -9.20
C GLU A 158 9.58 20.25 -7.67
N ILE A 159 9.65 19.10 -6.98
CA ILE A 159 9.33 18.99 -5.54
C ILE A 159 10.14 19.92 -4.65
N GLY A 160 11.34 20.33 -5.08
CA GLY A 160 12.16 21.33 -4.37
C GLY A 160 11.47 22.68 -4.20
N ASP A 161 10.54 23.04 -5.08
CA ASP A 161 9.74 24.26 -5.03
C ASP A 161 8.43 24.09 -4.23
N TYR A 162 8.17 22.90 -3.67
CA TYR A 162 6.96 22.58 -2.94
C TYR A 162 7.27 22.21 -1.49
N GLU A 163 6.28 22.40 -0.64
CA GLU A 163 6.24 22.03 0.78
C GLU A 163 4.91 21.33 1.08
N THR A 164 4.86 20.57 2.18
CA THR A 164 3.62 19.89 2.56
C THR A 164 2.55 20.89 3.02
N LYS A 165 1.27 20.57 2.80
CA LYS A 165 0.15 21.25 3.46
C LYS A 165 -0.11 20.75 4.88
N GLY A 166 0.65 19.74 5.31
CA GLY A 166 0.44 19.03 6.58
C GLY A 166 -0.79 18.09 6.57
N THR A 167 -1.42 17.91 5.40
CA THR A 167 -2.57 17.02 5.23
C THR A 167 -2.29 15.95 4.20
N GLY A 168 -2.89 14.77 4.42
CA GLY A 168 -2.83 13.69 3.46
C GLY A 168 -4.07 12.81 3.51
N MET A 169 -4.16 11.89 2.56
CA MET A 169 -5.24 10.92 2.45
C MET A 169 -4.69 9.51 2.31
N MET A 170 -5.41 8.54 2.87
CA MET A 170 -5.09 7.12 2.77
C MET A 170 -6.24 6.35 2.13
N ALA A 171 -5.91 5.54 1.14
CA ALA A 171 -6.81 4.59 0.52
C ALA A 171 -6.25 3.17 0.65
N PHE A 172 -7.17 2.22 0.79
CA PHE A 172 -6.87 0.82 1.06
C PHE A 172 -7.53 -0.05 0.00
N GLN A 173 -6.83 -1.08 -0.48
CA GLN A 173 -7.41 -2.05 -1.39
C GLN A 173 -6.75 -3.41 -1.17
N ASP A 174 -7.58 -4.43 -0.96
CA ASP A 174 -7.10 -5.79 -0.83
C ASP A 174 -6.68 -6.36 -2.18
N VAL A 175 -5.59 -7.14 -2.16
CA VAL A 175 -5.08 -7.92 -3.28
C VAL A 175 -4.69 -9.32 -2.81
N THR A 176 -4.72 -10.30 -3.71
CA THR A 176 -4.20 -11.64 -3.42
C THR A 176 -2.98 -11.95 -4.28
N VAL A 177 -1.84 -12.18 -3.62
CA VAL A 177 -0.57 -12.50 -4.26
C VAL A 177 -0.10 -13.84 -3.74
N ASN A 178 0.10 -14.81 -4.64
CA ASN A 178 0.60 -16.16 -4.32
C ASN A 178 -0.11 -16.82 -3.13
N GLY A 179 -1.44 -16.71 -3.09
CA GLY A 179 -2.29 -17.31 -2.05
C GLY A 179 -2.31 -16.58 -0.70
N LYS A 180 -1.64 -15.42 -0.60
CA LYS A 180 -1.68 -14.54 0.57
C LYS A 180 -2.43 -13.27 0.24
N THR A 181 -3.29 -12.82 1.15
CA THR A 181 -3.99 -11.56 1.02
C THR A 181 -3.19 -10.43 1.65
N TYR A 182 -3.06 -9.33 0.93
CA TYR A 182 -2.43 -8.09 1.38
C TYR A 182 -3.44 -6.96 1.22
N THR A 183 -3.32 -5.94 2.05
CA THR A 183 -4.01 -4.67 1.83
C THR A 183 -2.98 -3.67 1.30
N ILE A 184 -3.10 -3.29 0.03
CA ILE A 184 -2.33 -2.18 -0.55
C ILE A 184 -2.82 -0.88 0.07
N VAL A 185 -1.88 -0.03 0.45
CA VAL A 185 -2.15 1.28 1.03
C VAL A 185 -1.48 2.35 0.19
N VAL A 186 -2.28 3.23 -0.41
CA VAL A 186 -1.78 4.41 -1.11
C VAL A 186 -2.00 5.61 -0.22
N MET A 187 -0.91 6.31 0.08
CA MET A 187 -0.91 7.58 0.80
C MET A 187 -0.64 8.70 -0.19
N LYS A 188 -1.53 9.70 -0.21
CA LYS A 188 -1.32 10.97 -0.90
C LYS A 188 -0.99 12.03 0.15
N VAL A 189 0.12 12.73 -0.01
CA VAL A 189 0.46 13.92 0.78
C VAL A 189 0.18 15.15 -0.07
N ASP A 190 -0.66 16.04 0.44
CA ASP A 190 -1.04 17.24 -0.29
C ASP A 190 0.11 18.25 -0.24
N MET A 191 0.58 18.65 -1.42
CA MET A 191 1.70 19.59 -1.55
C MET A 191 1.21 20.97 -2.00
N GLN A 192 1.97 22.01 -1.66
CA GLN A 192 1.75 23.38 -2.13
C GLN A 192 3.08 24.01 -2.54
N LYS A 193 3.02 24.95 -3.49
CA LYS A 193 4.20 25.70 -3.89
C LYS A 193 4.66 26.57 -2.73
N LYS A 194 5.96 26.56 -2.44
CA LYS A 194 6.58 27.41 -1.43
C LYS A 194 6.26 28.87 -1.75
N ALA A 195 5.92 29.64 -0.72
CA ALA A 195 5.74 31.07 -0.87
C ALA A 195 7.06 31.68 -1.39
N THR A 196 6.98 32.40 -2.51
CA THR A 196 8.13 33.18 -3.00
C THR A 196 8.36 34.32 -2.01
N LYS A 197 9.53 34.35 -1.38
CA LYS A 197 9.94 35.47 -0.52
C LYS A 197 10.17 36.73 -1.34
#